data_AF-A0A836VJS9-F1
#
_entry.id   AF-A0A836VJS9-F1
#
_cell.length_a   1.000
_cell.length_b   1.000
_cell.length_c   1.000
_cell.angle_alpha   90.00
_cell.angle_beta   90.00
_cell.angle_gamma   90.00
#
_symmetry.space_group_name_H-M   'P 1'
#
loop_
_entity.id
_entity.type
_entity.pdbx_description
1 polymer ?
#
loop_
_entity_poly.entity_id
_entity_poly.type
_entity_poly.pdbx_seq_one_letter_code
_entity_poly.pdbx_strand_id
1 'polypeptide(L)'
;MSRRKKYNGPRFAALYDWEMKLPAYRLMSVYGRALLMEFRMAYTGHNNGEIVMSIRQAAELLNCNKDTAAKYLAELEEKGWIHQTSKGSFSQKTDKTASTWRITNQPIGLGVDTPETKEYAHWKPGVKIQNTVPLDRTVGPTTSDRDRKNGPTRSDRPPPICPTTSDREAPKTPPHGPTTSDTYISTIRGVAQSGERR
;
A
#
# COMPACT_ATOMS: atom_id res chain seq x y z
N MET A 1 7.58 -40.42 -21.59
CA MET A 1 7.57 -39.06 -21.01
C MET A 1 8.46 -39.04 -19.77
N SER A 2 9.69 -38.52 -19.88
CA SER A 2 10.62 -38.46 -18.74
C SER A 2 10.11 -37.43 -17.71
N ARG A 3 9.95 -37.82 -16.44
CA ARG A 3 9.62 -36.86 -15.37
C ARG A 3 10.79 -35.89 -15.24
N ARG A 4 10.55 -34.59 -15.40
CA ARG A 4 11.56 -33.57 -15.08
C ARG A 4 12.00 -33.78 -13.62
N LYS A 5 13.31 -33.93 -13.42
CA LYS A 5 13.91 -34.07 -12.10
C LYS A 5 13.66 -32.77 -11.32
N LYS A 6 13.01 -32.87 -10.16
CA LYS A 6 12.78 -31.72 -9.27
C LYS A 6 14.15 -31.24 -8.77
N TYR A 7 14.41 -29.94 -8.88
CA TYR A 7 15.62 -29.35 -8.31
C TYR A 7 15.56 -29.49 -6.78
N ASN A 8 16.63 -30.06 -6.20
CA ASN A 8 16.75 -30.29 -4.76
C ASN A 8 17.88 -29.47 -4.13
N GLY A 9 18.36 -28.44 -4.82
CA GLY A 9 19.38 -27.54 -4.27
C GLY A 9 18.74 -26.42 -3.43
N PRO A 10 19.56 -25.54 -2.85
CA PRO A 10 19.09 -24.41 -2.06
C PRO A 10 18.20 -23.49 -2.91
N ARG A 11 17.19 -22.87 -2.26
CA ARG A 11 16.33 -21.86 -2.90
C ARG A 11 17.13 -20.57 -3.11
N PHE A 12 16.96 -19.97 -4.28
CA PHE A 12 17.59 -18.71 -4.64
C PHE A 12 16.62 -17.83 -5.42
N ALA A 13 16.81 -16.53 -5.35
CA ALA A 13 16.14 -15.54 -6.20
C ALA A 13 17.14 -15.06 -7.26
N ALA A 14 16.76 -15.17 -8.53
CA ALA A 14 17.56 -14.66 -9.63
C ALA A 14 17.15 -13.22 -9.97
N LEU A 15 18.14 -12.40 -10.32
CA LEU A 15 17.97 -11.09 -10.91
C LEU A 15 18.76 -11.04 -12.21
N TYR A 16 18.09 -10.75 -13.32
CA TYR A 16 18.75 -10.75 -14.62
C TYR A 16 19.44 -9.40 -14.92
N ASP A 17 20.55 -9.43 -15.65
CA ASP A 17 21.28 -8.20 -16.05
C ASP A 17 20.39 -7.20 -16.80
N TRP A 18 19.52 -7.69 -17.68
CA TRP A 18 18.58 -6.84 -18.41
C TRP A 18 17.54 -6.20 -17.49
N GLU A 19 17.07 -6.89 -16.44
CA GLU A 19 16.17 -6.31 -15.42
C GLU A 19 16.86 -5.17 -14.68
N MET A 20 18.15 -5.34 -14.36
CA MET A 20 18.93 -4.30 -13.71
C MET A 20 19.14 -3.06 -14.57
N LYS A 21 19.10 -3.18 -15.89
CA LYS A 21 19.25 -2.05 -16.83
C LYS A 21 17.96 -1.26 -17.01
N LEU A 22 16.81 -1.80 -16.61
CA LEU A 22 15.53 -1.11 -16.76
C LEU A 22 15.43 0.13 -15.88
N PRO A 23 14.77 1.20 -16.37
CA PRO A 23 14.58 2.43 -15.60
C PRO A 23 13.78 2.17 -14.31
N ALA A 24 12.80 1.24 -14.36
CA ALA A 24 12.02 0.81 -13.21
C ALA A 24 12.90 0.25 -12.08
N TYR A 25 13.98 -0.47 -12.40
CA TYR A 25 14.91 -1.00 -11.41
C TYR A 25 15.91 0.07 -10.95
N ARG A 26 16.47 0.83 -11.91
CA ARG A 26 17.52 1.83 -11.63
C ARG A 26 17.03 2.97 -10.76
N LEU A 27 15.79 3.43 -10.97
CA LEU A 27 15.20 4.51 -10.18
C LEU A 27 14.54 4.01 -8.90
N MET A 28 14.60 2.71 -8.60
CA MET A 28 14.13 2.13 -7.34
C MET A 28 15.04 2.45 -6.16
N SER A 29 14.42 2.72 -5.02
CA SER A 29 15.10 2.85 -3.73
C SER A 29 15.80 1.54 -3.36
N VAL A 30 16.80 1.63 -2.47
CA VAL A 30 17.55 0.46 -1.98
C VAL A 30 16.60 -0.53 -1.31
N TYR A 31 15.66 -0.05 -0.51
CA TYR A 31 14.66 -0.88 0.16
C TYR A 31 13.68 -1.52 -0.83
N GLY A 32 13.25 -0.80 -1.87
CA GLY A 32 12.43 -1.40 -2.93
C GLY A 32 13.16 -2.56 -3.60
N ARG A 33 14.46 -2.39 -3.90
CA ARG A 33 15.25 -3.47 -4.51
C ARG A 33 15.40 -4.69 -3.59
N ALA A 34 15.59 -4.45 -2.29
CA ALA A 34 15.61 -5.53 -1.29
C ALA A 34 14.26 -6.24 -1.21
N LEU A 35 13.16 -5.48 -1.17
CA LEU A 35 11.80 -6.03 -1.11
C LEU A 35 11.47 -6.87 -2.34
N LEU A 36 11.94 -6.47 -3.53
CA LEU A 36 11.79 -7.27 -4.75
C LEU A 36 12.46 -8.65 -4.61
N MET A 37 13.60 -8.74 -3.92
CA MET A 37 14.24 -10.03 -3.66
C MET A 37 13.41 -10.88 -2.71
N GLU A 38 12.84 -10.28 -1.66
CA GLU A 38 11.93 -10.98 -0.73
C GLU A 38 10.70 -11.55 -1.45
N PHE A 39 10.10 -10.78 -2.37
CA PHE A 39 9.00 -11.28 -3.21
C PHE A 39 9.44 -12.48 -4.06
N ARG A 40 10.61 -12.41 -4.70
CA ARG A 40 11.15 -13.52 -5.50
C ARG A 40 11.45 -14.75 -4.66
N MET A 41 11.90 -14.58 -3.41
CA MET A 41 12.10 -15.67 -2.46
C MET A 41 10.78 -16.25 -1.94
N ALA A 42 9.74 -15.43 -1.79
CA ALA A 42 8.40 -15.89 -1.39
C ALA A 42 7.67 -16.66 -2.52
N TYR A 43 8.04 -16.41 -3.77
CA TYR A 43 7.50 -17.14 -4.91
C TYR A 43 8.02 -18.58 -4.96
N THR A 44 7.09 -19.53 -5.13
CA THR A 44 7.35 -20.98 -5.15
C THR A 44 7.17 -21.60 -6.54
N GLY A 45 6.80 -20.80 -7.55
CA GLY A 45 6.53 -21.27 -8.92
C GLY A 45 5.04 -21.41 -9.24
N HIS A 46 4.19 -21.59 -8.23
CA HIS A 46 2.75 -21.85 -8.42
C HIS A 46 1.84 -20.94 -7.60
N ASN A 47 2.39 -20.17 -6.64
CA ASN A 47 1.62 -19.25 -5.79
C ASN A 47 1.58 -17.81 -6.32
N ASN A 48 1.79 -17.58 -7.63
CA ASN A 48 1.72 -16.22 -8.16
C ASN A 48 0.28 -15.70 -8.06
N GLY A 49 0.08 -14.54 -7.44
CA GLY A 49 -1.24 -14.00 -7.12
C GLY A 49 -1.77 -14.37 -5.73
N GLU A 50 -1.13 -15.33 -5.06
CA GLU A 50 -1.44 -15.74 -3.69
C GLU A 50 -0.25 -15.47 -2.76
N ILE A 51 0.71 -14.65 -3.17
CA ILE A 51 1.85 -14.30 -2.33
C ILE A 51 1.34 -13.42 -1.20
N VAL A 52 1.22 -14.01 -0.02
CA VAL A 52 0.80 -13.31 1.19
C VAL A 52 1.95 -12.46 1.70
N MET A 53 1.77 -11.14 1.69
CA MET A 53 2.73 -10.21 2.27
C MET A 53 2.03 -9.03 2.91
N SER A 54 2.04 -9.00 4.24
CA SER A 54 1.52 -7.85 4.99
C SER A 54 2.58 -6.75 5.12
N ILE A 55 2.14 -5.52 5.40
CA ILE A 55 3.06 -4.40 5.65
C ILE A 55 3.97 -4.70 6.86
N ARG A 56 3.45 -5.35 7.91
CA ARG A 56 4.24 -5.71 9.09
C ARG A 56 5.30 -6.76 8.76
N GLN A 57 4.92 -7.77 7.99
CA GLN A 57 5.85 -8.79 7.51
C GLN A 57 6.94 -8.19 6.62
N ALA A 58 6.58 -7.30 5.69
CA ALA A 58 7.57 -6.58 4.88
C ALA A 58 8.51 -5.71 5.74
N ALA A 59 7.99 -5.08 6.79
CA ALA A 59 8.79 -4.30 7.74
C ALA A 59 9.79 -5.17 8.51
N GLU A 60 9.37 -6.35 8.96
CA GLU A 60 10.23 -7.35 9.63
C GLU A 60 11.33 -7.86 8.69
N LEU A 61 10.98 -8.23 7.45
CA LEU A 61 11.94 -8.72 6.45
C LEU A 61 12.99 -7.67 6.09
N LEU A 62 12.57 -6.41 5.95
CA LEU A 62 13.46 -5.29 5.61
C LEU A 62 14.13 -4.64 6.83
N ASN A 63 13.79 -5.10 8.05
CA ASN A 63 14.22 -4.48 9.31
C ASN A 63 14.01 -2.95 9.33
N CYS A 64 12.80 -2.50 8.98
CA CYS A 64 12.44 -1.08 8.94
C CYS A 64 11.08 -0.81 9.60
N ASN A 65 10.71 0.46 9.74
CA ASN A 65 9.39 0.83 10.24
C ASN A 65 8.29 0.42 9.23
N LYS A 66 7.13 0.03 9.75
CA LYS A 66 5.88 -0.26 9.02
C LYS A 66 5.52 0.82 8.00
N ASP A 67 5.61 2.11 8.37
CA ASP A 67 5.26 3.19 7.44
C ASP A 67 6.22 3.28 6.26
N THR A 68 7.49 2.95 6.51
CA THR A 68 8.52 2.90 5.48
C THR A 68 8.30 1.70 4.56
N ALA A 69 7.99 0.52 5.12
CA ALA A 69 7.62 -0.67 4.34
C ALA A 69 6.38 -0.43 3.47
N ALA A 70 5.37 0.28 3.98
CA ALA A 70 4.17 0.65 3.22
C ALA A 70 4.52 1.52 2.00
N LYS A 71 5.42 2.50 2.15
CA LYS A 71 5.89 3.34 1.05
C LYS A 71 6.62 2.52 -0.01
N TYR A 72 7.46 1.57 0.39
CA TYR A 72 8.22 0.75 -0.55
C TYR A 72 7.38 -0.30 -1.26
N LEU A 73 6.34 -0.84 -0.61
CA LEU A 73 5.33 -1.65 -1.29
C LEU A 73 4.62 -0.85 -2.39
N ALA A 74 4.21 0.38 -2.09
CA ALA A 74 3.59 1.28 -3.07
C ALA A 74 4.57 1.65 -4.20
N GLU A 75 5.85 1.89 -3.89
CA GLU A 75 6.89 2.15 -4.91
C GLU A 75 7.08 0.96 -5.86
N LEU A 76 7.07 -0.26 -5.33
CA LEU A 76 7.23 -1.48 -6.10
C LEU A 76 6.05 -1.73 -7.05
N GLU A 77 4.84 -1.43 -6.56
CA GLU A 77 3.60 -1.46 -7.34
C GLU A 77 3.57 -0.38 -8.41
N GLU A 78 3.92 0.87 -8.08
CA GLU A 78 4.02 1.98 -9.03
C GLU A 78 4.99 1.67 -10.19
N LYS A 79 6.09 0.98 -9.88
CA LYS A 79 7.10 0.57 -10.86
C LYS A 79 6.72 -0.67 -11.65
N GLY A 80 5.56 -1.26 -11.37
CA GLY A 80 5.02 -2.41 -12.10
C GLY A 80 5.76 -3.72 -11.84
N TRP A 81 6.48 -3.86 -10.72
CA TRP A 81 7.13 -5.12 -10.36
C TRP A 81 6.18 -6.10 -9.67
N ILE A 82 5.27 -5.56 -8.86
CA ILE A 82 4.23 -6.31 -8.16
C ILE A 82 2.87 -5.67 -8.41
N HIS A 83 1.82 -6.43 -8.18
CA HIS A 83 0.45 -5.93 -8.21
C HIS A 83 -0.34 -6.57 -7.08
N GLN A 84 -1.12 -5.77 -6.33
CA GLN A 84 -1.98 -6.29 -5.28
C GLN A 84 -3.16 -7.05 -5.89
N THR A 85 -3.28 -8.35 -5.58
CA THR A 85 -4.39 -9.18 -6.07
C THR A 85 -5.60 -9.14 -5.15
N SER A 86 -5.36 -9.09 -3.84
CA SER A 86 -6.42 -8.92 -2.84
C SER A 86 -5.95 -7.99 -1.73
N LYS A 87 -6.83 -7.06 -1.36
CA LYS A 87 -6.59 -6.15 -0.24
C LYS A 87 -6.92 -6.86 1.06
N GLY A 88 -5.94 -6.94 1.95
CA GLY A 88 -6.14 -7.49 3.29
C GLY A 88 -7.16 -6.69 4.10
N SER A 89 -7.91 -7.37 4.95
CA SER A 89 -8.86 -6.77 5.90
C SER A 89 -8.37 -6.91 7.33
N PHE A 90 -8.50 -5.83 8.11
CA PHE A 90 -8.27 -5.83 9.56
C PHE A 90 -9.57 -5.47 10.29
N SER A 91 -10.67 -6.10 9.91
CA SER A 91 -11.93 -6.01 10.66
C SER A 91 -11.90 -7.01 11.82
N GLN A 92 -12.51 -6.66 12.96
CA GLN A 92 -12.70 -7.62 14.06
C GLN A 92 -13.82 -8.63 13.75
N LYS A 93 -14.71 -8.30 12.79
CA LYS A 93 -15.87 -9.12 12.40
C LYS A 93 -15.59 -10.01 11.19
N THR A 94 -14.49 -9.77 10.49
CA THR A 94 -14.07 -10.55 9.31
C THR A 94 -12.76 -11.23 9.66
N ASP A 95 -12.48 -12.37 9.04
CA ASP A 95 -11.18 -13.00 9.16
C ASP A 95 -10.08 -12.01 8.78
N LYS A 96 -9.05 -11.93 9.63
CA LYS A 96 -7.91 -11.04 9.42
C LYS A 96 -7.10 -11.60 8.25
N THR A 97 -7.31 -11.04 7.07
CA THR A 97 -6.58 -11.44 5.87
C THR A 97 -5.44 -10.46 5.61
N ALA A 98 -4.27 -11.01 5.31
CA ALA A 98 -3.16 -10.23 4.80
C ALA A 98 -3.37 -9.97 3.30
N SER A 99 -2.78 -8.87 2.80
CA SER A 99 -2.80 -8.59 1.36
C SER A 99 -2.06 -9.68 0.59
N THR A 100 -2.63 -10.06 -0.54
CA THR A 100 -2.00 -10.98 -1.49
C THR A 100 -1.51 -10.21 -2.70
N TRP A 101 -0.43 -10.71 -3.29
CA TRP A 101 0.29 -10.05 -4.37
C TRP A 101 0.63 -11.04 -5.49
N ARG A 102 0.81 -10.49 -6.69
CA ARG A 102 1.46 -11.16 -7.82
C ARG A 102 2.74 -10.43 -8.21
N ILE A 103 3.71 -11.17 -8.73
CA ILE A 103 4.88 -10.62 -9.40
C ILE A 103 4.58 -10.61 -10.90
N THR A 104 4.82 -9.48 -11.56
CA THR A 104 4.43 -9.24 -12.95
C THR A 104 5.35 -9.91 -13.97
N ASN A 105 6.50 -10.44 -13.53
CA ASN A 105 7.45 -11.18 -14.35
C ASN A 105 7.11 -12.67 -14.52
N GLN A 106 6.10 -13.18 -13.82
CA GLN A 106 5.68 -14.58 -13.87
C GLN A 106 4.19 -14.67 -14.24
N PRO A 107 3.75 -15.77 -14.88
CA PRO A 107 2.34 -15.98 -15.17
C PRO A 107 1.55 -16.25 -13.88
N ILE A 108 0.25 -15.95 -13.86
CA ILE A 108 -0.63 -16.32 -12.74
C ILE A 108 -1.13 -17.75 -13.00
N GLY A 109 -1.03 -18.63 -12.00
CA GLY A 109 -1.39 -20.05 -12.12
C GLY A 109 -0.33 -20.92 -12.79
N LEU A 110 -0.71 -22.14 -13.20
CA LEU A 110 0.15 -23.15 -13.85
C LEU A 110 0.51 -22.80 -15.32
N GLY A 111 0.60 -21.52 -15.66
CA GLY A 111 1.08 -21.04 -16.95
C GLY A 111 0.09 -21.12 -18.12
N VAL A 112 -1.17 -21.52 -17.89
CA VAL A 112 -2.17 -21.73 -18.96
C VAL A 112 -3.16 -20.56 -19.11
N ASP A 113 -3.52 -19.87 -18.02
CA ASP A 113 -4.71 -18.99 -18.04
C ASP A 113 -4.40 -17.49 -18.14
N THR A 114 -3.18 -17.04 -17.83
CA THR A 114 -2.82 -15.60 -17.97
C THR A 114 -1.34 -15.40 -18.34
N PRO A 115 -1.05 -14.57 -19.36
CA PRO A 115 0.32 -14.29 -19.77
C PRO A 115 1.05 -13.35 -18.79
N GLU A 116 2.38 -13.47 -18.75
CA GLU A 116 3.27 -12.52 -18.06
C GLU A 116 3.06 -11.09 -18.57
N THR A 117 2.69 -10.16 -17.69
CA THR A 117 2.38 -8.78 -18.10
C THR A 117 3.63 -7.90 -18.25
N LYS A 118 4.70 -8.18 -17.49
CA LYS A 118 5.99 -7.44 -17.52
C LYS A 118 5.82 -5.92 -17.44
N GLU A 119 4.94 -5.44 -16.58
CA GLU A 119 4.57 -4.02 -16.45
C GLU A 119 5.81 -3.12 -16.20
N TYR A 120 6.76 -3.59 -15.41
CA TYR A 120 8.03 -2.91 -15.15
C TYR A 120 8.89 -2.64 -16.40
N ALA A 121 8.74 -3.41 -17.48
CA ALA A 121 9.48 -3.20 -18.72
C ALA A 121 8.96 -1.98 -19.50
N HIS A 122 7.70 -1.63 -19.30
CA HIS A 122 7.04 -0.49 -19.97
C HIS A 122 7.02 0.78 -19.12
N TRP A 123 7.43 0.69 -17.86
CA TRP A 123 7.45 1.82 -16.94
C TRP A 123 8.43 2.92 -17.39
N LYS A 124 8.00 4.18 -17.29
CA LYS A 124 8.80 5.36 -17.63
C LYS A 124 8.71 6.42 -16.51
N PRO A 125 9.82 7.08 -16.16
CA PRO A 125 9.80 8.13 -15.14
C PRO A 125 8.93 9.32 -15.59
N GLY A 126 8.18 9.91 -14.65
CA GLY A 126 7.36 11.09 -14.89
C GLY A 126 5.99 10.82 -15.53
N VAL A 127 5.70 9.59 -15.94
CA VAL A 127 4.35 9.19 -16.37
C VAL A 127 3.57 8.82 -15.11
N LYS A 128 2.78 9.75 -14.57
CA LYS A 128 1.74 9.38 -13.60
C LYS A 128 0.75 8.48 -14.33
N ILE A 129 0.61 7.23 -13.92
CA ILE A 129 -0.46 6.35 -14.40
C ILE A 129 -1.75 7.00 -13.92
N GLN A 130 -2.41 7.73 -14.81
CA GLN A 130 -3.70 8.31 -14.53
C GLN A 130 -4.67 7.14 -14.57
N ASN A 131 -5.26 6.79 -13.43
CA ASN A 131 -6.39 5.86 -13.41
C ASN A 131 -7.46 6.49 -14.30
N THR A 132 -7.59 5.99 -15.54
CA THR A 132 -8.61 6.47 -16.47
C THR A 132 -9.97 6.08 -15.91
N VAL A 133 -10.60 7.01 -15.20
CA VAL A 133 -12.02 6.92 -14.88
C VAL A 133 -12.75 6.85 -16.23
N PRO A 134 -13.63 5.87 -16.47
CA PRO A 134 -14.49 5.90 -17.65
C PRO A 134 -15.21 7.24 -17.65
N LEU A 135 -15.10 7.98 -18.75
CA LEU A 135 -15.85 9.22 -18.92
C LEU A 135 -17.33 8.83 -19.01
N ASP A 136 -18.01 8.75 -17.86
CA ASP A 136 -19.47 8.66 -17.81
C ASP A 136 -20.01 9.98 -18.34
N ARG A 137 -20.21 10.00 -19.66
CA ARG A 137 -20.82 11.10 -20.38
C ARG A 137 -22.32 10.96 -20.21
N THR A 138 -22.82 11.17 -19.00
CA THR A 138 -24.26 11.36 -18.77
C THR A 138 -24.64 12.69 -19.42
N VAL A 139 -25.22 12.59 -20.62
CA VAL A 139 -25.79 13.71 -21.36
C VAL A 139 -27.09 14.10 -20.65
N GLY A 140 -27.07 15.17 -19.85
CA GLY A 140 -28.29 15.74 -19.29
C GLY A 140 -29.18 16.29 -20.41
N PRO A 141 -30.52 16.20 -20.31
CA PRO A 141 -31.40 16.68 -21.37
C PRO A 141 -31.37 18.22 -21.42
N THR A 142 -31.08 18.74 -22.60
CA THR A 142 -31.25 20.14 -22.98
C THR A 142 -32.71 20.54 -22.83
N THR A 143 -33.03 21.48 -21.94
CA THR A 143 -34.29 22.24 -22.01
C THR A 143 -33.97 23.66 -22.47
N SER A 144 -34.46 23.97 -23.68
CA SER A 144 -34.35 25.29 -24.31
C SER A 144 -35.45 26.22 -23.80
N ASP A 145 -34.99 27.35 -23.27
CA ASP A 145 -35.39 28.74 -23.58
C ASP A 145 -36.86 29.22 -23.40
N ARG A 146 -36.92 30.33 -22.63
CA ARG A 146 -37.81 31.51 -22.75
C ARG A 146 -39.33 31.32 -22.75
N ASP A 147 -39.96 31.83 -21.68
CA ASP A 147 -41.04 32.81 -21.87
C ASP A 147 -41.11 33.87 -20.74
N ARG A 148 -41.30 35.13 -21.15
CA ARG A 148 -41.25 36.35 -20.33
C ARG A 148 -42.56 37.10 -20.52
N LYS A 149 -43.42 37.23 -19.50
CA LYS A 149 -44.40 38.34 -19.38
C LYS A 149 -44.74 38.72 -17.91
N ASN A 150 -44.34 39.96 -17.57
CA ASN A 150 -45.01 41.03 -16.79
C ASN A 150 -45.40 40.84 -15.30
N GLY A 151 -44.92 41.77 -14.44
CA GLY A 151 -45.18 41.92 -12.98
C GLY A 151 -46.56 42.54 -12.62
N PRO A 152 -46.78 43.25 -11.47
CA PRO A 152 -45.81 43.86 -10.53
C PRO A 152 -46.13 43.74 -9.00
N THR A 153 -45.22 44.30 -8.17
CA THR A 153 -45.46 45.06 -6.90
C THR A 153 -44.93 44.50 -5.56
N ARG A 154 -44.00 45.29 -5.00
CA ARG A 154 -43.55 45.52 -3.60
C ARG A 154 -44.14 44.70 -2.43
N SER A 155 -43.26 44.27 -1.51
CA SER A 155 -43.09 44.91 -0.18
C SER A 155 -42.03 44.22 0.69
N ASP A 156 -41.11 45.05 1.19
CA ASP A 156 -40.46 45.06 2.50
C ASP A 156 -40.39 43.78 3.35
N ARG A 157 -39.16 43.33 3.65
CA ARG A 157 -38.85 42.69 4.94
C ARG A 157 -37.37 42.91 5.34
N PRO A 158 -37.07 43.32 6.59
CA PRO A 158 -35.72 43.72 7.04
C PRO A 158 -34.81 42.52 7.35
N PRO A 159 -33.49 42.73 7.51
CA PRO A 159 -32.52 41.66 7.76
C PRO A 159 -32.71 41.00 9.15
N PRO A 160 -32.34 39.72 9.32
CA PRO A 160 -32.54 39.02 10.59
C PRO A 160 -31.60 39.57 11.67
N ILE A 161 -32.23 39.90 12.79
CA ILE A 161 -31.65 40.38 14.04
C ILE A 161 -30.85 39.25 14.70
N CYS A 162 -29.61 39.55 15.08
CA CYS A 162 -28.78 38.72 15.95
C CYS A 162 -29.38 38.66 17.37
N PRO A 163 -29.48 37.50 18.03
CA PRO A 163 -29.74 37.47 19.45
C PRO A 163 -28.43 37.72 20.23
N THR A 164 -28.36 38.88 20.88
CA THR A 164 -27.49 39.16 22.01
C THR A 164 -27.86 38.24 23.18
N THR A 165 -26.92 37.44 23.66
CA THR A 165 -26.97 36.88 25.03
C THR A 165 -25.82 37.49 25.81
N SER A 166 -26.14 38.28 26.83
CA SER A 166 -25.14 38.82 27.75
C SER A 166 -24.79 37.80 28.83
N ASP A 167 -23.54 37.93 29.27
CA ASP A 167 -23.02 37.70 30.61
C ASP A 167 -23.11 36.30 31.23
N ARG A 168 -21.99 35.56 31.15
CA ARG A 168 -21.38 35.00 32.36
C ARG A 168 -19.88 34.71 32.17
N GLU A 169 -19.08 35.44 32.92
CA GLU A 169 -17.64 35.27 33.09
C GLU A 169 -17.31 33.91 33.75
N ALA A 170 -16.18 33.32 33.33
CA ALA A 170 -15.65 32.00 33.73
C ALA A 170 -15.17 31.97 35.21
N PRO A 171 -14.61 30.86 35.77
CA PRO A 171 -13.19 30.59 35.47
C PRO A 171 -12.62 29.13 35.71
N LYS A 172 -11.46 28.88 35.06
CA LYS A 172 -10.28 28.00 35.35
C LYS A 172 -10.35 26.45 35.26
N THR A 173 -9.52 25.90 34.39
CA THR A 173 -8.85 24.57 34.40
C THR A 173 -7.47 24.66 35.09
N PRO A 174 -6.63 23.59 35.20
CA PRO A 174 -6.81 22.16 35.57
C PRO A 174 -5.77 21.78 36.70
N PRO A 175 -5.35 20.52 37.02
CA PRO A 175 -4.47 19.70 36.13
C PRO A 175 -4.58 18.15 36.25
N HIS A 176 -4.11 17.49 35.19
CA HIS A 176 -3.37 16.21 35.11
C HIS A 176 -3.63 15.08 36.14
N GLY A 177 -4.18 13.96 35.66
CA GLY A 177 -3.92 12.63 36.22
C GLY A 177 -2.65 12.01 35.59
N PRO A 178 -1.85 11.24 36.35
CA PRO A 178 -0.55 10.76 35.89
C PRO A 178 -0.64 9.66 34.85
N THR A 179 0.22 9.79 33.85
CA THR A 179 0.67 8.78 32.90
C THR A 179 1.42 7.67 33.63
N THR A 180 0.88 6.45 33.65
CA THR A 180 1.67 5.26 34.01
C THR A 180 2.52 4.87 32.80
N SER A 181 3.77 5.33 32.76
CA SER A 181 4.82 4.75 31.92
C SER A 181 5.52 3.64 32.70
N ASP A 182 5.17 2.39 32.42
CA ASP A 182 5.91 1.27 33.00
C ASP A 182 7.27 1.15 32.33
N THR A 183 8.29 1.25 33.17
CA THR A 183 9.71 1.25 32.83
C THR A 183 10.14 -0.20 32.61
N TYR A 184 10.44 -0.60 31.36
CA TYR A 184 11.15 -1.85 31.12
C TYR A 184 12.65 -1.58 31.26
N ILE A 185 13.18 -1.91 32.44
CA ILE A 185 14.62 -1.89 32.73
C ILE A 185 15.30 -2.95 31.86
N SER A 186 16.25 -2.50 31.04
CA SER A 186 17.27 -3.34 30.42
C SER A 186 18.13 -3.99 31.49
N THR A 187 18.20 -5.33 31.52
CA THR A 187 19.32 -6.03 32.15
C THR A 187 20.15 -6.70 31.06
N ILE A 188 21.20 -5.99 30.63
CA ILE A 188 22.38 -6.61 30.04
C ILE A 188 23.23 -7.11 31.22
N ARG A 189 23.45 -8.42 31.29
CA ARG A 189 24.68 -9.00 31.86
C ARG A 189 25.15 -10.12 30.95
N GLY A 190 26.30 -9.90 30.33
CA GLY A 190 27.09 -10.93 29.67
C GLY A 190 28.07 -11.60 30.63
N VAL A 191 28.97 -12.36 29.99
CA VAL A 191 30.13 -13.12 30.53
C VAL A 191 29.70 -14.49 31.09
N ALA A 192 30.25 -15.65 30.68
CA ALA A 192 31.65 -15.97 30.41
C ALA A 192 31.85 -17.15 29.45
N GLN A 193 33.01 -17.14 28.79
CA GLN A 193 33.67 -18.31 28.18
C GLN A 193 34.04 -19.36 29.25
N SER A 194 33.85 -20.63 28.91
CA SER A 194 34.72 -21.77 29.25
C SER A 194 34.27 -22.91 28.31
N GLY A 195 35.10 -23.60 27.53
CA GLY A 195 36.51 -23.88 27.70
C GLY A 195 36.67 -25.18 28.48
N GLU A 196 36.30 -26.33 27.89
CA GLU A 196 36.86 -27.60 28.36
C GLU A 196 36.87 -28.69 27.29
N ARG A 197 38.03 -29.34 27.23
CA ARG A 197 38.40 -30.46 26.36
C ARG A 197 37.78 -31.74 26.91
N ARG A 198 37.44 -32.67 26.01
CA ARG A 198 38.02 -34.02 25.92
C ARG A 198 37.56 -34.70 24.64
#